data_AF-R7RX37-F1
#
_entry.id   AF-R7RX37-F1
#
_cell.length_a   1.000
_cell.length_b   1.000
_cell.length_c   1.000
_cell.angle_alpha   90.00
_cell.angle_beta   90.00
_cell.angle_gamma   90.00
#
_symmetry.space_group_name_H-M   'P 1'
#
loop_
_entity.id
_entity.type
_entity.pdbx_description
1 polymer ?
#
loop_
_entity_poly.entity_id
_entity_poly.type
_entity_poly.pdbx_seq_one_letter_code
_entity_poly.pdbx_strand_id
1 'polypeptide(L)'
;MVYFTHAGWDPEWIAAARKVITTLWIEHYKPDDDAANAQHSICLSQNPGSCTTSVFSANMGLNTATNALEDYLNSPLIPTDDPIGYWTSFASTPRTAPLARMCLDVLSCPAASTDLETGFSRGGLTVSKLRHSLSDQ
;
A
#
# COMPACT_ATOMS: atom_id res chain seq x y z
N MET A 1 -2.66 16.83 3.23
CA MET A 1 -2.99 17.42 1.89
C MET A 1 -2.47 18.85 1.66
N VAL A 2 -1.89 19.51 2.67
CA VAL A 2 -1.40 20.90 2.61
C VAL A 2 -0.32 21.14 1.54
N TYR A 3 0.46 20.11 1.21
CA TYR A 3 1.42 20.16 0.11
C TYR A 3 0.77 20.56 -1.22
N PHE A 4 -0.29 19.86 -1.63
CA PHE A 4 -0.92 20.05 -2.93
C PHE A 4 -1.58 21.43 -3.05
N THR A 5 -2.11 21.96 -1.93
CA THR A 5 -2.61 23.33 -1.88
C THR A 5 -1.50 24.36 -2.08
N HIS A 6 -0.32 24.15 -1.49
CA HIS A 6 0.84 25.04 -1.72
C HIS A 6 1.44 24.87 -3.11
N ALA A 7 1.35 23.68 -3.70
CA ALA A 7 1.77 23.40 -5.07
C ALA A 7 0.79 23.94 -6.13
N GLY A 8 -0.30 24.60 -5.72
CA GLY A 8 -1.26 25.23 -6.62
C GLY A 8 -2.16 24.24 -7.37
N TRP A 9 -2.37 23.04 -6.83
CA TRP A 9 -3.29 22.06 -7.42
C TRP A 9 -4.74 22.52 -7.28
N ASP A 10 -5.55 22.18 -8.28
CA ASP A 10 -6.99 22.45 -8.26
C ASP A 10 -7.64 21.71 -7.08
N PRO A 11 -8.46 22.38 -6.25
CA PRO A 11 -9.11 21.75 -5.11
C PRO A 11 -9.92 20.50 -5.49
N GLU A 12 -10.50 20.47 -6.71
CA GLU A 12 -11.22 19.29 -7.18
C GLU A 12 -10.29 18.08 -7.38
N TRP A 13 -9.06 18.31 -7.87
CA TRP A 13 -8.08 17.25 -8.06
C TRP A 13 -7.55 16.74 -6.72
N ILE A 14 -7.36 17.64 -5.74
CA ILE A 14 -6.98 17.25 -4.38
C ILE A 14 -8.08 16.38 -3.77
N ALA A 15 -9.34 16.76 -3.94
CA ALA A 15 -10.48 15.97 -3.47
C ALA A 15 -10.59 14.62 -4.18
N ALA A 16 -10.39 14.59 -5.50
CA ALA A 16 -10.40 13.37 -6.29
C ALA A 16 -9.28 12.41 -5.87
N ALA A 17 -8.04 12.91 -5.72
CA ALA A 17 -6.91 12.12 -5.26
C ALA A 17 -7.15 11.55 -3.86
N ARG A 18 -7.69 12.36 -2.94
CA ARG A 18 -8.09 11.88 -1.60
C ARG A 18 -9.11 10.77 -1.70
N LYS A 19 -10.12 10.92 -2.54
CA LYS A 19 -11.16 9.90 -2.74
C LYS A 19 -10.57 8.59 -3.26
N VAL A 20 -9.71 8.65 -4.29
CA VAL A 20 -9.07 7.46 -4.86
C VAL A 20 -8.28 6.70 -3.80
N ILE A 21 -7.41 7.38 -3.04
CA ILE A 21 -6.60 6.74 -2.01
C ILE A 21 -7.47 6.15 -0.89
N THR A 22 -8.53 6.87 -0.49
CA THR A 22 -9.45 6.41 0.55
C THR A 22 -10.24 5.18 0.10
N THR A 23 -10.72 5.15 -1.14
CA THR A 23 -11.39 3.99 -1.73
C THR A 23 -10.45 2.79 -1.79
N LEU A 24 -9.24 2.97 -2.31
CA LEU A 24 -8.23 1.91 -2.40
C LEU A 24 -7.90 1.34 -1.01
N TRP A 25 -7.75 2.20 -0.01
CA TRP A 25 -7.54 1.78 1.37
C TRP A 25 -8.69 0.92 1.91
N ILE A 26 -9.94 1.40 1.78
CA ILE A 26 -11.12 0.71 2.30
C ILE A 26 -11.33 -0.64 1.61
N GLU A 27 -11.09 -0.70 0.29
CA GLU A 27 -11.35 -1.91 -0.51
C GLU A 27 -10.28 -3.00 -0.35
N HIS A 28 -9.01 -2.63 -0.14
CA HIS A 28 -7.90 -3.58 -0.24
C HIS A 28 -6.99 -3.70 0.98
N TYR A 29 -6.95 -2.70 1.86
CA TYR A 29 -5.90 -2.60 2.89
C TYR A 29 -6.43 -2.41 4.31
N LYS A 30 -7.67 -1.93 4.46
CA LYS A 30 -8.31 -1.78 5.77
C LYS A 30 -8.39 -3.18 6.41
N PRO A 31 -7.79 -3.40 7.60
CA PRO A 31 -7.96 -4.66 8.30
C PRO A 31 -9.44 -4.86 8.60
N ASP A 32 -9.99 -5.97 8.12
CA ASP A 32 -11.30 -6.43 8.55
C ASP A 32 -11.28 -6.66 10.06
N ASP A 33 -12.36 -6.30 10.75
CA ASP A 33 -12.51 -6.57 12.18
C ASP A 33 -12.37 -8.09 12.48
N ASP A 34 -12.58 -8.95 11.49
CA ASP A 34 -12.40 -10.40 11.55
C ASP A 34 -10.93 -10.87 11.45
N ALA A 35 -10.04 -10.12 10.78
CA ALA A 35 -8.64 -10.51 10.61
C ALA A 35 -7.79 -10.28 11.87
N ALA A 36 -8.18 -9.32 12.72
CA ALA A 36 -7.58 -9.14 14.04
C ALA A 36 -7.87 -10.33 14.99
N ASN A 37 -8.93 -11.10 14.72
CA ASN A 37 -9.28 -12.30 15.47
C ASN A 37 -8.51 -13.55 15.00
N ALA A 38 -8.12 -13.63 13.71
CA ALA A 38 -7.37 -14.76 13.16
C ALA A 38 -5.90 -14.83 13.63
N GLN A 39 -5.31 -13.71 14.07
CA GLN A 39 -4.00 -13.73 14.76
C GLN A 39 -4.11 -14.12 16.24
N HIS A 40 -5.32 -14.13 16.80
CA HIS A 40 -5.60 -14.61 18.16
C HIS A 40 -5.82 -16.13 18.22
N SER A 41 -6.05 -16.80 17.08
CA SER A 41 -6.27 -18.25 17.03
C SER A 41 -4.99 -19.09 16.90
N ILE A 42 -3.84 -18.47 16.59
CA ILE A 42 -2.54 -19.18 16.52
C ILE A 42 -1.93 -19.42 17.91
N CYS A 43 -2.33 -18.70 18.97
CA CYS A 43 -1.81 -18.92 20.33
C CYS A 43 -2.61 -19.92 21.18
N LEU A 44 -3.67 -20.53 20.65
CA LEU A 44 -4.55 -21.44 21.43
C LEU A 44 -4.14 -22.92 21.38
N SER A 45 -3.00 -23.25 20.78
CA SER A 45 -2.43 -24.60 20.86
C SER A 45 -1.18 -24.59 21.72
N GLN A 46 -1.38 -24.73 23.03
CA GLN A 46 -0.61 -25.58 23.98
C GLN A 46 -0.58 -24.97 25.39
N ASN A 47 -1.14 -25.75 26.32
CA ASN A 47 -0.95 -25.78 27.77
C ASN A 47 -1.96 -25.03 28.68
N PRO A 48 -2.65 -25.73 29.61
CA PRO A 48 -3.54 -25.13 30.59
C PRO A 48 -2.73 -24.70 31.81
N GLY A 49 -2.36 -23.42 31.88
CA GLY A 49 -1.65 -22.92 33.07
C GLY A 49 -1.11 -21.52 32.91
N SER A 50 -2.00 -20.53 32.94
CA SER A 50 -1.77 -19.15 33.42
C SER A 50 -2.72 -18.20 32.68
N CYS A 51 -4.00 -18.23 33.07
CA CYS A 51 -4.93 -17.16 32.74
C CYS A 51 -4.70 -16.00 33.72
N THR A 52 -3.75 -15.11 33.40
CA THR A 52 -3.89 -13.72 33.87
C THR A 52 -4.68 -12.99 32.81
N THR A 53 -5.96 -12.79 33.11
CA THR A 53 -6.87 -11.93 32.37
C THR A 53 -6.25 -10.55 32.25
N SER A 54 -5.66 -10.26 31.10
CA SER A 54 -5.24 -8.90 30.76
C SER A 54 -6.50 -8.06 30.57
N VAL A 55 -6.82 -7.33 31.63
CA VAL A 55 -7.86 -6.30 31.72
C VAL A 55 -7.61 -5.13 30.74
N PHE A 56 -6.56 -5.21 29.91
CA PHE A 56 -6.18 -4.23 28.88
C PHE A 56 -6.80 -4.49 27.51
N SER A 57 -7.49 -5.61 27.28
CA SER A 57 -8.11 -5.90 25.97
C SER A 57 -9.43 -5.15 25.70
N ALA A 58 -9.95 -4.39 26.67
CA ALA A 58 -11.25 -3.72 26.57
C ALA A 58 -11.22 -2.31 25.96
N ASN A 59 -10.08 -1.80 25.48
CA ASN A 59 -9.99 -0.46 24.88
C ASN A 59 -9.11 -0.34 23.63
N MET A 60 -8.81 -1.44 22.93
CA MET A 60 -8.11 -1.37 21.64
C MET A 60 -9.09 -1.01 20.53
N GLY A 61 -9.22 0.30 20.30
CA GLY A 61 -10.20 0.95 19.45
C GLY A 61 -10.50 0.28 18.11
N LEU A 62 -11.77 -0.11 17.97
CA LEU A 62 -12.49 -0.55 16.78
C LEU A 62 -12.54 0.48 15.62
N ASN A 63 -11.64 1.47 15.59
CA ASN A 63 -11.61 2.53 14.58
C ASN A 63 -10.18 2.93 14.16
N THR A 64 -9.17 2.12 14.47
CA THR A 64 -7.76 2.52 14.30
C THR A 64 -7.30 2.57 12.84
N ALA A 65 -7.91 1.80 11.95
CA ALA A 65 -7.49 1.72 10.54
C ALA A 65 -7.85 2.97 9.72
N THR A 66 -9.10 3.44 9.80
CA THR A 66 -9.49 4.71 9.17
C THR A 66 -8.73 5.88 9.77
N ASN A 67 -8.48 5.84 11.09
CA ASN A 67 -7.64 6.84 11.75
C ASN A 67 -6.19 6.81 11.24
N ALA A 68 -5.61 5.65 10.93
CA ALA A 68 -4.20 5.58 10.49
C ALA A 68 -3.95 6.29 9.16
N LEU A 69 -4.81 6.08 8.16
CA LEU A 69 -4.69 6.77 6.87
C LEU A 69 -4.94 8.27 7.03
N GLU A 70 -5.99 8.66 7.75
CA GLU A 70 -6.33 10.08 7.97
C GLU A 70 -5.25 10.81 8.79
N ASP A 71 -4.71 10.17 9.82
CA ASP A 71 -3.62 10.71 10.64
C ASP A 71 -2.38 10.93 9.77
N TYR A 72 -2.04 10.00 8.89
CA TYR A 72 -0.96 10.17 7.92
C TYR A 72 -1.23 11.33 6.94
N LEU A 73 -2.44 11.43 6.36
CA LEU A 73 -2.77 12.49 5.39
C LEU A 73 -2.78 13.91 6.01
N ASN A 74 -2.99 13.99 7.33
CA ASN A 74 -2.94 15.22 8.11
C ASN A 74 -1.58 15.49 8.74
N SER A 75 -0.71 14.48 8.81
CA SER A 75 0.65 14.61 9.35
C SER A 75 1.51 15.54 8.47
N PRO A 76 2.50 16.24 9.06
CA PRO A 76 3.45 17.04 8.29
C PRO A 76 4.30 16.15 7.39
N LEU A 77 4.75 16.70 6.26
CA LEU A 77 5.65 16.02 5.34
C LEU A 77 6.99 15.76 6.03
N ILE A 78 7.42 14.50 5.99
CA ILE A 78 8.73 14.09 6.46
C ILE A 78 9.63 13.94 5.23
N PRO A 79 10.68 14.76 5.07
CA PRO A 79 11.64 14.58 3.98
C PRO A 79 12.43 13.30 4.22
N THR A 80 12.34 12.37 3.27
CA THR A 80 12.98 11.05 3.34
C THR A 80 13.69 10.79 2.02
N ASP A 81 14.96 10.40 2.08
CA ASP A 81 15.79 10.10 0.91
C ASP A 81 15.47 8.71 0.32
N ASP A 82 15.13 7.74 1.17
CA ASP A 82 14.66 6.41 0.79
C ASP A 82 13.23 6.14 1.28
N PRO A 83 12.19 6.46 0.47
CA PRO A 83 10.81 6.25 0.87
C PRO A 83 10.44 4.77 1.00
N ILE A 84 11.06 3.86 0.24
CA ILE A 84 10.79 2.43 0.33
C ILE A 84 11.35 1.88 1.64
N GLY A 85 12.59 2.21 1.99
CA GLY A 85 13.21 1.84 3.25
C GLY A 85 12.46 2.39 4.47
N TYR A 86 11.99 3.64 4.38
CA TYR A 86 11.15 4.25 5.41
C TYR A 86 9.90 3.41 5.68
N TRP A 87 9.08 3.13 4.66
CA TRP A 87 7.86 2.34 4.85
C TRP A 87 8.11 0.89 5.25
N THR A 88 9.22 0.30 4.80
CA THR A 88 9.64 -1.05 5.21
C THR A 88 9.86 -1.13 6.72
N SER A 89 10.37 -0.08 7.36
CA SER A 89 10.55 -0.05 8.83
C SER A 89 9.23 -0.12 9.61
N PHE A 90 8.12 0.34 9.02
CA PHE A 90 6.80 0.34 9.64
C PHE A 90 6.00 -0.93 9.35
N ALA A 91 6.45 -1.78 8.42
CA ALA A 91 5.78 -3.02 8.03
C ALA A 91 5.75 -4.06 9.15
N SER A 92 6.70 -4.02 10.09
CA SER A 92 6.75 -4.93 11.24
C SER A 92 5.86 -4.51 12.42
N THR A 93 5.36 -3.28 12.42
CA THR A 93 4.55 -2.74 13.53
C THR A 93 3.06 -2.98 13.25
N PRO A 94 2.34 -3.78 14.06
CA PRO A 94 0.98 -4.24 13.73
C PRO A 94 -0.02 -3.11 13.42
N ARG A 95 0.10 -1.97 14.11
CA ARG A 95 -0.79 -0.81 13.90
C ARG A 95 -0.56 -0.14 12.54
N THR A 96 0.68 -0.07 12.08
CA THR A 96 1.07 0.65 10.84
C THR A 96 1.28 -0.28 9.67
N ALA A 97 1.37 -1.60 9.90
CA ALA A 97 1.66 -2.60 8.89
C ALA A 97 0.71 -2.55 7.68
N PRO A 98 -0.62 -2.39 7.84
CA PRO A 98 -1.51 -2.33 6.68
C PRO A 98 -1.30 -1.05 5.84
N LEU A 99 -1.06 0.08 6.49
CA LEU A 99 -0.73 1.35 5.82
C LEU A 99 0.62 1.28 5.12
N ALA A 100 1.63 0.72 5.79
CA ALA A 100 2.96 0.51 5.21
C ALA A 100 2.89 -0.37 3.96
N ARG A 101 2.08 -1.44 3.98
CA ARG A 101 1.86 -2.30 2.81
C ARG A 101 1.24 -1.53 1.65
N MET A 102 0.20 -0.72 1.89
CA MET A 102 -0.41 0.13 0.86
C MET A 102 0.63 1.07 0.23
N CYS A 103 1.43 1.74 1.06
CA CYS A 103 2.45 2.66 0.58
C CYS A 103 3.54 1.94 -0.24
N LEU A 104 3.98 0.76 0.18
CA LEU A 104 4.96 -0.04 -0.55
C LEU A 104 4.43 -0.50 -1.91
N ASP A 105 3.18 -0.95 -1.99
CA ASP A 105 2.56 -1.36 -3.25
C ASP A 105 2.44 -0.18 -4.23
N VAL A 106 2.05 1.00 -3.74
CA VAL A 106 1.96 2.23 -4.55
C VAL A 106 3.34 2.71 -5.02
N LEU A 107 4.34 2.72 -4.12
CA LEU A 107 5.68 3.23 -4.41
C LEU A 107 6.52 2.28 -5.28
N SER A 108 6.22 0.98 -5.25
CA SER A 108 6.90 -0.01 -6.09
C SER A 108 6.32 -0.09 -7.50
N CYS A 109 5.16 0.53 -7.75
CA CYS A 109 4.60 0.63 -9.08
C CYS A 109 5.48 1.51 -9.98
N PRO A 110 5.95 1.01 -11.14
CA PRO A 110 6.75 1.80 -12.06
C PRO A 110 5.98 3.04 -12.53
N ALA A 111 6.60 4.22 -12.44
CA ALA A 111 5.96 5.49 -12.80
C ALA A 111 5.64 5.61 -14.31
N ALA A 112 6.24 4.77 -15.16
CA ALA A 112 6.04 4.80 -16.60
C ALA A 112 6.03 3.38 -17.19
N SER A 113 5.19 3.15 -18.20
CA SER A 113 5.17 1.93 -19.02
C SER A 113 6.43 1.74 -19.88
N THR A 114 7.35 2.71 -19.86
CA THR A 114 8.58 2.75 -20.68
C THR A 114 9.66 1.76 -20.22
N ASP A 115 9.59 1.25 -18.99
CA ASP A 115 10.57 0.27 -18.51
C ASP A 115 10.44 -1.06 -19.29
N LEU A 116 9.21 -1.40 -19.68
CA LEU A 116 8.94 -2.49 -20.62
C LEU A 116 9.48 -2.18 -22.03
N GLU A 117 9.39 -0.93 -22.50
CA GLU A 117 9.89 -0.53 -23.83
C GLU A 117 11.41 -0.68 -23.94
N THR A 118 12.14 -0.43 -22.86
CA THR A 118 13.60 -0.67 -22.79
C THR A 118 13.91 -2.17 -22.91
N GLY A 119 13.11 -3.03 -22.29
CA GLY A 119 13.18 -4.48 -22.45
C GLY A 119 12.85 -4.94 -23.87
N PHE A 120 11.78 -4.42 -24.48
CA PHE A 120 11.36 -4.77 -25.84
C PHE A 120 12.32 -4.27 -26.91
N SER A 121 12.95 -3.11 -26.73
CA SER A 121 14.01 -2.62 -27.63
C SER A 121 15.17 -3.61 -27.70
N ARG A 122 15.54 -4.21 -26.56
CA ARG A 122 16.57 -5.28 -26.49
C ARG A 122 16.06 -6.64 -27.01
N GLY A 123 14.77 -6.92 -26.87
CA GLY A 123 14.11 -8.13 -27.40
C GLY A 123 13.87 -8.12 -28.91
N GLY A 124 14.07 -6.98 -29.60
CA GLY A 124 13.91 -6.86 -31.05
C GLY A 124 14.86 -7.73 -31.87
N LEU A 125 15.94 -8.26 -31.26
CA LEU A 125 16.85 -9.24 -31.89
C LEU A 125 16.32 -10.68 -31.81
N THR A 126 15.42 -10.98 -30.86
CA THR A 126 14.84 -12.31 -30.64
C THR A 126 13.44 -12.46 -31.26
N VAL A 127 12.74 -11.35 -31.51
CA VAL A 127 11.47 -11.35 -32.27
C VAL A 127 11.81 -11.27 -33.76
N SER A 128 11.77 -12.41 -34.45
CA SER A 128 12.18 -12.50 -35.85
C SER A 128 11.29 -11.62 -36.76
N LYS A 129 11.92 -10.79 -37.60
CA LYS A 129 11.27 -10.08 -38.73
C LYS A 129 11.00 -11.03 -39.90
N LEU A 130 10.46 -12.22 -39.66
CA LEU A 130 10.28 -13.24 -40.70
C LEU A 130 8.82 -13.42 -41.10
N ARG A 131 8.23 -12.42 -41.76
CA ARG A 131 7.04 -12.58 -42.62
C ARG A 131 7.07 -11.56 -43.77
N HIS A 132 8.13 -11.55 -44.57
CA HIS A 132 8.11 -10.83 -45.83
C HIS A 132 7.52 -11.70 -46.94
N SER A 133 6.38 -11.22 -47.45
CA SER A 133 5.90 -11.33 -48.83
C SER A 133 5.58 -12.73 -49.36
N LEU A 134 4.32 -13.15 -49.25
CA LEU A 134 3.75 -14.03 -50.27
C LEU A 134 3.56 -13.16 -51.53
N SER A 135 4.44 -13.35 -52.53
CA SER A 135 4.20 -12.81 -53.87
C SER A 135 2.94 -13.46 -54.44
N ASP A 136 1.98 -12.66 -54.88
CA ASP A 136 0.84 -13.12 -55.66
C ASP A 136 1.32 -13.47 -57.09
N GLN A 137 0.84 -14.59 -57.64
CA GLN A 137 1.14 -15.02 -59.00
C GLN A 137 -0.16 -15.13 -59.80
#